data_AF-A0A966C6E1-F1
#
_entry.id   AF-A0A966C6E1-F1
#
_cell.length_a   1.000
_cell.length_b   1.000
_cell.length_c   1.000
_cell.angle_alpha   90.00
_cell.angle_beta   90.00
_cell.angle_gamma   90.00
#
_symmetry.space_group_name_H-M   'P 1'
#
loop_
_entity.id
_entity.type
_entity.pdbx_description
1 polymer ?
#
loop_
_entity_poly.entity_id
_entity_poly.type
_entity_poly.pdbx_seq_one_letter_code
_entity_poly.pdbx_strand_id
1 'polypeptide(L)'
;MKLRWLHLSDLHLGAGAGRPAEAFEQDLVTSSRVQAVGEQVMPGGPLDFVLITGDLARSGKREHFAVAEVFCERLRAATGIAKERLYL
;
A
#
# COMPACT_ATOMS: atom_id res chain seq x y z
N MET A 1 -1.37 27.24 5.10
CA MET A 1 -0.81 25.86 5.09
C MET A 1 -1.91 24.91 4.64
N LYS A 2 -1.67 23.99 3.70
CA LYS A 2 -2.68 23.08 3.15
C LYS A 2 -2.33 21.65 3.55
N LEU A 3 -3.25 20.97 4.23
CA LEU A 3 -3.10 19.56 4.60
C LEU A 3 -3.28 18.67 3.37
N ARG A 4 -2.44 17.64 3.23
CA ARG A 4 -2.47 16.67 2.14
C ARG A 4 -2.33 15.26 2.69
N TRP A 5 -3.20 14.37 2.26
CA TRP A 5 -3.15 12.97 2.65
C TRP A 5 -3.45 12.05 1.46
N LEU A 6 -3.02 10.81 1.59
CA LEU A 6 -3.45 9.71 0.73
C LEU A 6 -4.37 8.81 1.54
N HIS A 7 -5.54 8.51 1.00
CA HIS A 7 -6.47 7.55 1.60
C HIS A 7 -6.66 6.36 0.67
N LEU A 8 -6.44 5.17 1.19
CA LEU A 8 -6.66 3.88 0.52
C LEU A 8 -7.64 3.06 1.35
N SER A 9 -8.48 2.26 0.70
CA SER A 9 -9.39 1.35 1.40
C SER A 9 -9.47 0.00 0.70
N ASP A 10 -9.80 -1.04 1.47
CA ASP A 10 -10.25 -2.36 0.99
C ASP A 10 -9.29 -2.98 -0.05
N LEU A 11 -8.04 -3.12 0.37
CA LEU A 11 -6.95 -3.57 -0.50
C LEU A 11 -6.96 -5.09 -0.72
N HIS A 12 -7.49 -5.86 0.23
CA HIS A 12 -7.58 -7.33 0.21
C HIS A 12 -6.27 -8.02 -0.23
N LEU A 13 -5.13 -7.58 0.32
CA LEU A 13 -3.81 -8.09 -0.02
C LEU A 13 -3.66 -9.56 0.41
N GLY A 14 -2.92 -10.34 -0.37
CA GLY A 14 -2.63 -11.75 -0.14
C GLY A 14 -3.42 -12.71 -1.05
N ALA A 15 -4.17 -12.20 -2.03
CA ALA A 15 -4.79 -13.04 -3.05
C ALA A 15 -3.71 -13.85 -3.81
N GLY A 16 -3.68 -15.17 -3.61
CA GLY A 16 -2.71 -16.04 -4.28
C GLY A 16 -1.53 -16.50 -3.43
N ALA A 17 -1.45 -16.09 -2.16
CA ALA A 17 -0.47 -16.64 -1.24
C ALA A 17 -0.64 -18.16 -1.15
N GLY A 18 0.35 -18.90 -1.66
CA GLY A 18 0.32 -20.37 -1.76
C GLY A 18 0.34 -20.92 -3.20
N ARG A 19 0.21 -20.08 -4.22
CA ARG A 19 0.36 -20.45 -5.64
C ARG A 19 1.29 -19.47 -6.39
N PRO A 20 2.36 -19.94 -7.04
CA PRO A 20 3.37 -19.07 -7.64
C PRO A 20 2.84 -18.07 -8.68
N ALA A 21 1.88 -18.49 -9.53
CA ALA A 21 1.32 -17.63 -10.57
C ALA A 21 0.49 -16.47 -9.99
N GLU A 22 -0.31 -16.75 -8.97
CA GLU A 22 -1.19 -15.75 -8.34
C GLU A 22 -0.37 -14.76 -7.48
N ALA A 23 0.73 -15.21 -6.86
CA ALA A 23 1.67 -14.33 -6.15
C ALA A 23 2.37 -13.32 -7.09
N PHE A 24 2.73 -13.73 -8.31
CA PHE A 24 3.33 -12.85 -9.32
C PHE A 24 2.34 -11.78 -9.81
N GLU A 25 1.09 -12.16 -10.08
CA GLU A 25 0.03 -11.22 -10.46
C GLU A 25 -0.24 -10.19 -9.36
N GLN A 26 -0.23 -10.62 -8.10
CA GLN A 26 -0.42 -9.72 -6.98
C GLN A 26 0.76 -8.75 -6.79
N ASP A 27 2.00 -9.20 -7.01
CA ASP A 27 3.18 -8.34 -6.97
C ASP A 27 3.15 -7.28 -8.09
N LEU A 28 2.67 -7.66 -9.29
CA LEU A 28 2.50 -6.73 -10.42
C LEU A 28 1.44 -5.66 -10.13
N VAL A 29 0.29 -6.05 -9.56
CA VAL A 29 -0.79 -5.12 -9.20
C VAL A 29 -0.36 -4.20 -8.06
N THR A 30 0.30 -4.73 -7.02
CA THR A 30 0.79 -3.90 -5.91
C THR A 30 1.88 -2.93 -6.35
N SER A 31 2.80 -3.36 -7.21
CA SER A 31 3.85 -2.50 -7.76
C SER A 31 3.30 -1.39 -8.64
N SER A 32 2.37 -1.69 -9.55
CA SER A 32 1.74 -0.68 -10.42
C SER A 32 0.92 0.34 -9.62
N ARG A 33 0.21 -0.10 -8.56
CA ARG A 33 -0.51 0.81 -7.66
C ARG A 33 0.45 1.74 -6.89
N VAL A 34 1.55 1.21 -6.36
CA VAL A 34 2.55 2.03 -5.66
C VAL A 34 3.20 3.04 -6.61
N GLN A 35 3.53 2.63 -7.83
CA GLN A 35 4.08 3.51 -8.84
C GLN A 35 3.11 4.65 -9.18
N ALA A 36 1.84 4.32 -9.47
CA ALA A 36 0.82 5.31 -9.79
C ALA A 36 0.61 6.32 -8.65
N VAL A 37 0.66 5.86 -7.39
CA VAL A 37 0.62 6.77 -6.23
C VAL A 37 1.81 7.72 -6.24
N GLY A 38 3.03 7.22 -6.42
CA GLY A 38 4.23 8.06 -6.47
C GLY A 38 4.12 9.15 -7.54
N GLU A 39 3.73 8.76 -8.76
CA GLU A 39 3.55 9.67 -9.90
C GLU A 39 2.50 10.76 -9.63
N GLN A 40 1.41 10.42 -8.92
CA GLN A 40 0.34 11.38 -8.59
C GLN A 40 0.68 12.26 -7.38
N VAL A 41 1.49 11.77 -6.44
CA VAL A 41 1.86 12.53 -5.24
C VAL A 41 2.90 13.60 -5.56
N MET A 42 3.88 13.29 -6.43
CA MET A 42 5.01 14.17 -6.74
C MET A 42 4.62 15.60 -7.16
N PRO A 43 3.66 15.83 -8.10
CA PRO A 43 3.33 17.17 -8.56
C PRO A 43 2.73 18.09 -7.49
N GLY A 44 2.13 17.52 -6.44
CA GLY A 44 1.48 18.30 -5.39
C GLY A 44 2.35 18.59 -4.16
N GLY A 45 3.58 18.05 -4.09
CA GLY A 45 4.51 18.19 -2.96
C GLY A 45 4.48 16.99 -1.98
N PRO A 46 4.91 17.16 -0.71
CA PRO A 46 4.89 16.09 0.30
C PRO A 46 3.49 15.85 0.91
N LEU A 47 3.21 14.60 1.29
CA LEU A 47 2.02 14.24 2.08
C LEU A 47 2.29 14.45 3.58
N ASP A 48 1.24 14.79 4.33
CA ASP A 48 1.30 14.88 5.79
C ASP A 48 1.09 13.52 6.46
N PHE A 49 0.27 12.66 5.84
CA PHE A 49 0.03 11.28 6.28
C PHE A 49 -0.60 10.42 5.18
N VAL A 50 -0.55 9.11 5.40
CA VAL A 50 -1.26 8.09 4.62
C VAL A 50 -2.20 7.34 5.56
N LEU A 51 -3.43 7.13 5.13
CA LEU A 51 -4.44 6.36 5.84
C LEU A 51 -4.86 5.18 4.97
N ILE A 52 -4.73 3.97 5.51
CA ILE A 52 -5.31 2.76 4.94
C ILE A 52 -6.45 2.33 5.84
N THR A 53 -7.64 2.15 5.29
CA THR A 53 -8.84 1.72 6.05
C THR A 53 -9.44 0.46 5.44
N GLY A 54 -10.40 -0.15 6.15
CA GLY A 54 -11.10 -1.34 5.67
C GLY A 54 -10.18 -2.56 5.59
N ASP A 55 -10.47 -3.47 4.68
CA ASP A 55 -9.79 -4.77 4.63
C ASP A 55 -8.41 -4.66 3.98
N LEU A 56 -7.37 -4.46 4.79
CA LEU A 56 -5.97 -4.45 4.33
C LEU A 56 -5.55 -5.82 3.75
N ALA A 57 -5.89 -6.90 4.45
CA ALA A 57 -5.54 -8.27 4.09
C ALA A 57 -6.78 -9.10 3.79
N ARG A 58 -6.70 -10.04 2.85
CA ARG A 58 -7.88 -10.74 2.30
C ARG A 58 -8.68 -11.57 3.31
N SER A 59 -8.01 -12.24 4.25
CA SER A 59 -8.68 -13.18 5.18
C SER A 59 -8.01 -13.32 6.54
N GLY A 60 -7.27 -12.29 6.97
CA GLY A 60 -6.62 -12.26 8.28
C GLY A 60 -5.51 -13.29 8.50
N LYS A 61 -5.13 -14.09 7.49
CA LYS A 61 -4.04 -15.06 7.60
C LYS A 61 -2.68 -14.37 7.69
N ARG A 62 -1.76 -14.99 8.44
CA ARG A 62 -0.38 -14.50 8.62
C ARG A 62 0.35 -14.26 7.28
N GLU A 63 0.19 -15.17 6.33
CA GLU A 63 0.78 -15.06 4.99
C GLU A 63 0.26 -13.85 4.21
N HIS A 64 -1.01 -13.46 4.40
CA HIS A 64 -1.60 -12.28 3.77
C HIS A 64 -1.05 -10.97 4.37
N PHE A 65 -0.84 -10.96 5.69
CA PHE A 65 -0.22 -9.81 6.36
C PHE A 65 1.25 -9.61 5.99
N ALA A 66 2.01 -10.68 5.69
CA ALA A 66 3.37 -10.55 5.18
C ALA A 66 3.40 -9.78 3.84
N VAL A 67 2.42 -10.04 2.95
CA VAL A 67 2.28 -9.28 1.71
C VAL A 67 1.84 -7.84 1.97
N ALA A 68 0.95 -7.63 2.94
CA ALA A 68 0.54 -6.29 3.35
C ALA A 68 1.69 -5.44 3.91
N GLU A 69 2.60 -6.05 4.67
CA GLU A 69 3.79 -5.41 5.20
C GLU A 69 4.72 -4.93 4.06
N VAL A 70 4.99 -5.80 3.08
CA VAL A 70 5.79 -5.44 1.89
C VAL A 70 5.14 -4.29 1.11
N PHE A 71 3.81 -4.33 0.93
CA PHE A 71 3.07 -3.24 0.29
C PHE A 71 3.22 -1.92 1.06
N CYS A 72 3.06 -1.94 2.38
CA CYS A 72 3.17 -0.75 3.22
C CYS A 72 4.57 -0.13 3.13
N GLU A 73 5.63 -0.94 3.16
CA GLU A 73 7.00 -0.42 3.02
C GLU A 73 7.26 0.19 1.65
N ARG A 74 6.76 -0.44 0.57
CA ARG A 74 6.86 0.10 -0.78
C ARG A 74 6.09 1.41 -0.93
N LEU A 75 4.87 1.47 -0.40
CA LEU A 75 4.05 2.69 -0.40
C LEU A 75 4.75 3.81 0.36
N ARG A 76 5.36 3.48 1.50
CA ARG A 76 6.11 4.42 2.33
C ARG A 76 7.32 4.99 1.60
N ALA A 77 8.08 4.13 0.90
CA ALA A 77 9.20 4.54 0.06
C ALA A 77 8.76 5.44 -1.11
N ALA A 78 7.65 5.11 -1.78
CA ALA A 78 7.15 5.89 -2.92
C ALA A 78 6.55 7.25 -2.52
N THR A 79 6.00 7.37 -1.31
CA THR A 79 5.37 8.59 -0.80
C THR A 79 6.31 9.45 0.05
N GLY A 80 7.42 8.89 0.53
CA GLY A 80 8.36 9.56 1.44
C GLY A 80 7.84 9.77 2.85
N ILE A 81 6.70 9.16 3.23
CA ILE A 81 6.07 9.37 4.53
C ILE A 81 6.83 8.64 5.65
N ALA A 82 6.90 9.22 6.85
CA ALA A 82 7.45 8.53 8.02
C ALA A 82 6.52 7.37 8.48
N LYS A 83 7.07 6.35 9.16
CA LYS A 83 6.29 5.19 9.61
C LYS A 83 5.17 5.60 10.56
N GLU A 84 5.42 6.60 11.40
CA GLU A 84 4.50 7.15 12.40
C GLU A 84 3.37 7.97 11.77
N ARG A 85 3.42 8.16 10.44
CA ARG A 85 2.44 8.91 9.64
C ARG A 85 1.70 8.01 8.64
N LEU A 86 1.93 6.70 8.69
CA LEU A 86 1.14 5.68 8.01
C LEU A 86 0.19 5.05 9.05
N TYR A 87 -1.11 5.23 8.84
CA TYR A 87 -2.15 4.73 9.72
C TYR A 87 -2.90 3.59 9.02
N LEU A 88 -3.13 2.49 9.73
CA LEU A 88 -3.81 1.27 9.27
C LEU A 88 -5.07 1.01 10.10
#